data_AF-A0A938U5M1-F1
#
_entry.id   AF-A0A938U5M1-F1
#
_cell.length_a   1.000
_cell.length_b   1.000
_cell.length_c   1.000
_cell.angle_alpha   90.00
_cell.angle_beta   90.00
_cell.angle_gamma   90.00
#
_symmetry.space_group_name_H-M   'P 1'
#
loop_
_entity.id
_entity.type
_entity.pdbx_description
1 polymer ?
#
loop_
_entity_poly.entity_id
_entity_poly.type
_entity_poly.pdbx_seq_one_letter_code
_entity_poly.pdbx_strand_id
1 'polypeptide(L)'
;KGSSFNRATQALRQAGSSFKPFIYATGIETGNFSAVGYLEKLADGAPRHRLITDAPKVFFDRWTGKKWSPQNSTGRFLGDITTRTCLTHSVNTCSITILEKVGVDAVLGVAKKIHVATDAEPFPNNLTLALGTGGVHLLDLVNAYAVFADEGRFATPVLVEKVKRKDGSVLFSQPPVERTAVFSPQTAYVMTDLMRSVVESGTATRARDLKRPAAGKTGTTSDARSVWFIGFTPEVVAGAYVGFDDNQSLGRAESGGRAAVPIWLRFMHAALDDAPPRDFAVPAGVVRRGIDVRTGLLARAGEALSPGQLPEPEVAEDGGDPIPRELPAGVLAEVFADGTAPVQTADDAPPPPLELQESGGLAP
;
A
#
# COMPACT_ATOMS: atom_id res chain seq x y z
N LYS A 1 17.50 26.89 -18.24
CA LYS A 1 18.27 27.23 -17.01
C LYS A 1 18.08 26.08 -16.03
N GLY A 2 19.17 25.48 -15.54
CA GLY A 2 19.10 24.47 -14.48
C GLY A 2 18.86 25.15 -13.13
N SER A 3 17.89 24.68 -12.37
CA SER A 3 17.70 25.09 -10.98
C SER A 3 18.70 24.34 -10.10
N SER A 4 19.30 25.02 -9.11
CA SER A 4 20.13 24.38 -8.08
C SER A 4 19.32 23.65 -7.00
N PHE A 5 17.99 23.80 -7.01
CA PHE A 5 17.09 23.18 -6.06
C PHE A 5 16.94 21.67 -6.33
N ASN A 6 17.48 20.85 -5.40
CA ASN A 6 17.42 19.41 -5.45
C ASN A 6 16.07 18.90 -4.93
N ARG A 7 15.15 18.63 -5.85
CA ARG A 7 13.81 18.13 -5.51
C ARG A 7 13.80 16.76 -4.86
N ALA A 8 14.86 15.96 -5.01
CA ALA A 8 14.93 14.65 -4.39
C ALA A 8 15.10 14.73 -2.86
N THR A 9 15.79 15.76 -2.38
CA THR A 9 16.17 15.90 -0.96
C THR A 9 15.66 17.18 -0.29
N GLN A 10 15.16 18.16 -1.05
CA GLN A 10 14.76 19.47 -0.53
C GLN A 10 13.29 19.78 -0.77
N ALA A 11 12.64 19.19 -1.80
CA ALA A 11 11.22 19.43 -2.02
C ALA A 11 10.42 18.67 -0.97
N LEU A 12 9.69 19.40 -0.14
CA LEU A 12 8.71 18.83 0.78
C LEU A 12 7.34 18.79 0.10
N ARG A 13 6.76 17.59 -0.01
CA ARG A 13 5.52 17.34 -0.76
C ARG A 13 4.69 16.27 -0.08
N GLN A 14 3.37 16.39 -0.16
CA GLN A 14 2.48 15.37 0.40
C GLN A 14 2.72 14.01 -0.26
N ALA A 15 2.88 12.96 0.54
CA ALA A 15 3.11 11.60 0.04
C ALA A 15 1.88 11.06 -0.72
N GLY A 16 0.68 11.47 -0.32
CA GLY A 16 -0.55 10.90 -0.84
C GLY A 16 -0.67 9.39 -0.56
N SER A 17 -1.36 8.66 -1.44
CA SER A 17 -1.54 7.21 -1.32
C SER A 17 -0.26 6.37 -1.28
N SER A 18 0.92 6.94 -1.59
CA SER A 18 2.20 6.25 -1.44
C SER A 18 2.59 6.01 0.03
N PHE A 19 1.90 6.62 1.00
CA PHE A 19 2.12 6.34 2.42
C PHE A 19 1.31 5.14 2.95
N LYS A 20 0.26 4.71 2.24
CA LYS A 20 -0.64 3.62 2.67
C LYS A 20 0.08 2.33 3.04
N PRO A 21 1.13 1.85 2.34
CA PRO A 21 1.81 0.61 2.70
C PRO A 21 2.29 0.56 4.15
N PHE A 22 2.74 1.68 4.73
CA PHE A 22 3.19 1.71 6.12
C PHE A 22 2.04 1.56 7.13
N ILE A 23 0.84 2.06 6.79
CA ILE A 23 -0.36 1.90 7.60
C ILE A 23 -0.79 0.42 7.62
N TYR A 24 -0.79 -0.20 6.45
CA TYR A 24 -1.19 -1.61 6.27
C TYR A 24 -0.17 -2.53 6.94
N ALA A 25 1.12 -2.27 6.74
CA ALA A 25 2.21 -2.99 7.39
C ALA A 25 2.11 -2.92 8.91
N THR A 26 1.82 -1.73 9.47
CA THR A 26 1.64 -1.57 10.92
C THR A 26 0.46 -2.41 11.42
N GLY A 27 -0.66 -2.44 10.68
CA GLY A 27 -1.81 -3.28 11.04
C GLY A 27 -1.49 -4.77 11.01
N ILE A 28 -0.80 -5.25 9.97
CA ILE A 28 -0.40 -6.64 9.82
C ILE A 28 0.61 -7.04 10.91
N GLU A 29 1.57 -6.17 11.23
CA GLU A 29 2.56 -6.39 12.29
C GLU A 29 1.91 -6.56 13.67
N THR A 30 0.75 -5.92 13.92
CA THR A 30 0.03 -6.12 15.19
C THR A 30 -0.63 -7.50 15.31
N GLY A 31 -0.71 -8.28 14.22
CA GLY A 31 -1.46 -9.54 14.14
C GLY A 31 -2.98 -9.36 14.05
N ASN A 32 -3.49 -8.13 14.15
CA ASN A 32 -4.93 -7.85 14.04
C ASN A 32 -5.42 -7.73 12.59
N PHE A 33 -4.52 -7.63 11.61
CA PHE A 33 -4.84 -7.60 10.19
C PHE A 33 -4.09 -8.70 9.44
N SER A 34 -4.68 -9.14 8.34
CA SER A 34 -4.08 -10.05 7.37
C SER A 34 -4.26 -9.51 5.95
N ALA A 35 -3.78 -10.24 4.94
CA ALA A 35 -4.02 -9.93 3.53
C ALA A 35 -5.53 -9.92 3.17
N VAL A 36 -6.38 -10.53 3.99
CA VAL A 36 -7.81 -10.66 3.73
C VAL A 36 -8.65 -9.67 4.53
N GLY A 37 -8.35 -9.43 5.79
CA GLY A 37 -9.22 -8.60 6.63
C GLY A 37 -8.62 -8.33 7.99
N TYR A 38 -9.47 -8.18 9.00
CA TYR A 38 -9.06 -7.90 10.37
C TYR A 38 -9.81 -8.74 11.39
N LEU A 39 -9.23 -8.86 12.59
CA LEU A 39 -9.86 -9.50 13.74
C LEU A 39 -10.62 -8.45 14.54
N GLU A 40 -11.93 -8.61 14.63
CA GLU A 40 -12.80 -7.77 15.45
C GLU A 40 -13.08 -8.45 16.78
N LYS A 41 -12.81 -7.75 17.89
CA LYS A 41 -13.24 -8.19 19.21
C LYS A 41 -14.70 -7.82 19.41
N LEU A 42 -15.57 -8.82 19.54
CA LEU A 42 -16.97 -8.60 19.87
C LEU A 42 -17.19 -8.55 21.39
N ALA A 43 -18.42 -8.23 21.80
CA ALA A 43 -18.81 -8.13 23.21
C ALA A 43 -18.63 -9.44 24.00
N ASP A 44 -18.66 -10.58 23.31
CA ASP A 44 -18.41 -11.91 23.87
C ASP A 44 -16.89 -12.19 24.07
N GLY A 45 -16.01 -11.28 23.66
CA GLY A 45 -14.56 -11.40 23.77
C GLY A 45 -13.92 -12.28 22.70
N ALA A 46 -14.70 -12.94 21.83
CA ALA A 46 -14.19 -13.79 20.78
C ALA A 46 -13.75 -12.94 19.57
N PRO A 47 -12.52 -13.12 19.05
CA PRO A 47 -12.10 -12.45 17.82
C PRO A 47 -12.81 -13.10 16.63
N ARG A 48 -13.45 -12.28 15.79
CA ARG A 48 -14.07 -12.73 14.54
C ARG A 48 -13.41 -12.08 13.35
N HIS A 49 -13.21 -12.86 12.28
CA HIS A 49 -12.65 -12.33 11.05
C HIS A 49 -13.68 -11.46 10.34
N ARG A 50 -13.24 -10.28 9.88
CA ARG A 50 -14.07 -9.33 9.14
C ARG A 50 -13.32 -8.84 7.91
N LEU A 51 -14.00 -8.83 6.77
CA LEU A 51 -13.60 -8.03 5.61
C LEU A 51 -13.67 -6.53 5.94
N ILE A 52 -13.05 -5.71 5.10
CA ILE A 52 -13.09 -4.26 5.24
C ILE A 52 -14.25 -3.71 4.42
N THR A 53 -15.20 -3.05 5.07
CA THR A 53 -16.34 -2.41 4.39
C THR A 53 -15.94 -1.07 3.78
N ASP A 54 -15.95 -0.99 2.45
CA ASP A 54 -15.91 0.24 1.67
C ASP A 54 -17.34 0.74 1.40
N ALA A 55 -17.79 1.69 2.21
CA ALA A 55 -19.11 2.32 2.11
C ALA A 55 -19.02 3.80 2.53
N PRO A 56 -20.01 4.65 2.19
CA PRO A 56 -20.06 6.02 2.69
C PRO A 56 -19.98 6.04 4.22
N LYS A 57 -18.91 6.61 4.76
CA LYS A 57 -18.66 6.68 6.20
C LYS A 57 -18.29 8.10 6.61
N VAL A 58 -18.93 8.56 7.67
CA VAL A 58 -18.54 9.79 8.35
C VAL A 58 -17.56 9.42 9.45
N PHE A 59 -16.37 10.00 9.40
CA PHE A 59 -15.37 9.92 10.44
C PHE A 59 -15.43 11.17 11.31
N PHE A 60 -14.97 11.03 12.54
CA PHE A 60 -14.92 12.12 13.51
C PHE A 60 -13.50 12.31 13.97
N ASP A 61 -13.02 13.53 13.89
CA ASP A 61 -11.75 13.88 14.51
C ASP A 61 -11.87 13.76 16.04
N ARG A 62 -11.05 12.89 16.67
CA ARG A 62 -11.19 12.57 18.10
C ARG A 62 -10.95 13.75 19.04
N TRP A 63 -10.31 14.82 18.58
CA TRP A 63 -9.98 15.99 19.41
C TRP A 63 -10.98 17.13 19.22
N THR A 64 -11.38 17.38 17.97
CA THR A 64 -12.23 18.52 17.60
C THR A 64 -13.69 18.15 17.39
N GLY A 65 -14.01 16.86 17.27
CA GLY A 65 -15.35 16.36 16.94
C GLY A 65 -15.82 16.71 15.53
N LYS A 66 -14.96 17.30 14.69
CA LYS A 66 -15.32 17.68 13.33
C LYS A 66 -15.62 16.45 12.50
N LYS A 67 -16.75 16.51 11.80
CA LYS A 67 -17.18 15.50 10.83
C LYS A 67 -16.32 15.59 9.58
N TRP A 68 -15.90 14.44 9.08
CA TRP A 68 -15.19 14.30 7.83
C TRP A 68 -15.77 13.13 7.03
N SER A 69 -16.23 13.40 5.82
CA SER A 69 -16.80 12.40 4.91
C SER A 69 -15.91 12.26 3.68
N PRO A 70 -14.87 11.40 3.73
CA PRO A 70 -13.95 11.18 2.63
C PRO A 70 -14.65 10.46 1.48
N GLN A 71 -14.16 10.69 0.26
CA GLN A 71 -14.59 9.96 -0.93
C GLN A 71 -13.43 9.15 -1.52
N ASN A 72 -13.77 8.05 -2.18
CA ASN A 72 -12.83 7.35 -3.05
C ASN A 72 -12.58 8.20 -4.30
N SER A 73 -11.39 8.07 -4.90
CA SER A 73 -11.01 8.82 -6.11
C SER A 73 -11.97 8.60 -7.28
N THR A 74 -12.63 7.45 -7.34
CA THR A 74 -13.61 7.08 -8.38
C THR A 74 -15.05 7.48 -8.06
N GLY A 75 -15.32 7.97 -6.84
CA GLY A 75 -16.69 8.24 -6.37
C GLY A 75 -17.56 6.99 -6.16
N ARG A 76 -17.00 5.78 -6.27
CA ARG A 76 -17.72 4.51 -6.07
C ARG A 76 -17.29 3.81 -4.79
N PHE A 77 -18.16 2.94 -4.30
CA PHE A 77 -17.96 2.08 -3.12
C PHE A 77 -18.04 0.61 -3.54
N LEU A 78 -17.16 -0.22 -3.01
CA LEU A 78 -17.01 -1.63 -3.38
C LEU A 78 -17.68 -2.60 -2.39
N GLY A 79 -18.23 -2.12 -1.28
CA GLY A 79 -18.80 -2.97 -0.24
C GLY A 79 -17.72 -3.69 0.56
N ASP A 80 -17.99 -4.90 1.01
CA ASP A 80 -17.04 -5.69 1.80
C ASP A 80 -15.94 -6.26 0.91
N ILE A 81 -14.70 -5.84 1.15
CA ILE A 81 -13.53 -6.20 0.33
C ILE A 81 -12.34 -6.62 1.18
N THR A 82 -11.41 -7.32 0.54
CA THR A 82 -10.20 -7.78 1.22
C THR A 82 -9.20 -6.64 1.47
N THR A 83 -8.32 -6.79 2.46
CA THR A 83 -7.18 -5.89 2.66
C THR A 83 -6.31 -5.77 1.41
N ARG A 84 -6.12 -6.86 0.65
CA ARG A 84 -5.46 -6.85 -0.66
C ARG A 84 -6.17 -5.95 -1.65
N THR A 85 -7.48 -6.12 -1.82
CA THR A 85 -8.28 -5.29 -2.74
C THR A 85 -8.19 -3.82 -2.36
N CYS A 86 -8.27 -3.50 -1.05
CA CYS A 86 -8.10 -2.15 -0.54
C CYS A 86 -6.76 -1.52 -0.98
N LEU A 87 -5.64 -2.23 -0.84
CA LEU A 87 -4.33 -1.68 -1.24
C LEU A 87 -4.17 -1.62 -2.76
N THR A 88 -4.58 -2.67 -3.46
CA THR A 88 -4.49 -2.84 -4.93
C THR A 88 -5.13 -1.68 -5.67
N HIS A 89 -6.34 -1.28 -5.25
CA HIS A 89 -7.10 -0.18 -5.84
C HIS A 89 -7.00 1.12 -5.06
N SER A 90 -6.15 1.15 -4.04
CA SER A 90 -5.89 2.32 -3.22
C SER A 90 -7.14 2.95 -2.60
N VAL A 91 -8.06 2.14 -2.10
CA VAL A 91 -9.34 2.58 -1.53
C VAL A 91 -9.10 3.45 -0.27
N ASN A 92 -9.71 4.64 -0.24
CA ASN A 92 -9.46 5.64 0.80
C ASN A 92 -10.13 5.25 2.12
N THR A 93 -11.41 4.88 2.07
CA THR A 93 -12.20 4.44 3.23
C THR A 93 -11.55 3.24 3.96
N CYS A 94 -11.02 2.27 3.22
CA CYS A 94 -10.26 1.16 3.79
C CYS A 94 -9.06 1.66 4.59
N SER A 95 -8.25 2.53 3.97
CA SER A 95 -7.01 3.01 4.58
C SER A 95 -7.28 3.81 5.86
N ILE A 96 -8.38 4.57 5.86
CA ILE A 96 -8.85 5.31 7.05
C ILE A 96 -9.35 4.35 8.12
N THR A 97 -10.10 3.32 7.75
CA THR A 97 -10.59 2.29 8.68
C THR A 97 -9.45 1.49 9.31
N ILE A 98 -8.41 1.14 8.52
CA ILE A 98 -7.21 0.50 9.04
C ILE A 98 -6.49 1.43 10.01
N LEU A 99 -6.27 2.71 9.63
CA LEU A 99 -5.62 3.68 10.52
C LEU A 99 -6.40 3.91 11.83
N GLU A 100 -7.73 3.97 11.75
CA GLU A 100 -8.62 4.11 12.92
C GLU A 100 -8.47 2.94 13.89
N LYS A 101 -8.42 1.70 13.36
CA LYS A 101 -8.28 0.48 14.17
C LYS A 101 -6.86 0.27 14.70
N VAL A 102 -5.84 0.59 13.90
CA VAL A 102 -4.42 0.48 14.28
C VAL A 102 -4.01 1.57 15.27
N GLY A 103 -4.60 2.76 15.12
CA GLY A 103 -4.23 3.95 15.88
C GLY A 103 -3.15 4.77 15.19
N VAL A 104 -3.36 6.09 15.16
CA VAL A 104 -2.45 7.05 14.51
C VAL A 104 -1.05 7.02 15.13
N ASP A 105 -0.98 6.94 16.46
CA ASP A 105 0.29 7.01 17.19
C ASP A 105 1.23 5.82 16.87
N ALA A 106 0.68 4.63 16.62
CA ALA A 106 1.47 3.47 16.20
C ALA A 106 2.11 3.68 14.82
N VAL A 107 1.34 4.21 13.87
CA VAL A 107 1.82 4.53 12.52
C VAL A 107 2.85 5.66 12.54
N LEU A 108 2.65 6.69 13.37
CA LEU A 108 3.63 7.76 13.57
C LEU A 108 4.94 7.23 14.17
N GLY A 109 4.86 6.25 15.08
CA GLY A 109 6.03 5.56 15.61
C GLY A 109 6.85 4.86 14.51
N VAL A 110 6.18 4.18 13.58
CA VAL A 110 6.81 3.59 12.39
C VAL A 110 7.39 4.67 11.47
N ALA A 111 6.64 5.73 11.17
CA ALA A 111 7.09 6.82 10.31
C ALA A 111 8.36 7.49 10.84
N LYS A 112 8.47 7.62 12.18
CA LYS A 112 9.68 8.09 12.85
C LYS A 112 10.83 7.10 12.73
N LYS A 113 10.61 5.80 12.92
CA LYS A 113 11.65 4.75 12.81
C LYS A 113 12.27 4.66 11.41
N ILE A 114 11.49 4.93 10.36
CA ILE A 114 11.94 4.88 8.96
C ILE A 114 12.34 6.26 8.41
N HIS A 115 12.43 7.27 9.27
CA HIS A 115 12.89 8.63 8.95
C HIS A 115 12.09 9.30 7.81
N VAL A 116 10.82 8.94 7.61
CA VAL A 116 9.97 9.58 6.58
C VAL A 116 9.22 10.80 7.13
N ALA A 117 9.02 10.84 8.45
CA ALA A 117 8.53 12.04 9.13
C ALA A 117 9.68 13.03 9.31
N THR A 118 9.51 14.25 8.82
CA THR A 118 10.52 15.33 8.94
C THR A 118 10.20 16.24 10.12
N ASP A 119 11.23 16.86 10.69
CA ASP A 119 11.04 17.89 11.73
C ASP A 119 10.50 19.21 11.15
N ALA A 120 10.61 19.41 9.83
CA ALA A 120 10.20 20.63 9.15
C ALA A 120 8.66 20.81 9.14
N GLU A 121 7.93 19.72 8.97
CA GLU A 121 6.47 19.68 9.06
C GLU A 121 6.05 18.39 9.78
N PRO A 122 5.56 18.49 11.03
CA PRO A 122 5.10 17.33 11.76
C PRO A 122 4.01 16.60 10.98
N PHE A 123 4.14 15.28 10.91
CA PHE A 123 3.08 14.46 10.33
C PHE A 123 1.75 14.69 11.05
N PRO A 124 0.63 14.69 10.32
CA PRO A 124 -0.68 14.94 10.91
C PRO A 124 -1.02 13.82 11.89
N ASN A 125 -1.19 14.18 13.17
CA ASN A 125 -1.73 13.26 14.17
C ASN A 125 -3.27 13.26 14.11
N ASN A 126 -3.83 12.78 13.00
CA ASN A 126 -5.27 12.54 12.83
C ASN A 126 -5.51 11.56 11.67
N LEU A 127 -6.77 11.21 11.43
CA LEU A 127 -7.15 10.23 10.40
C LEU A 127 -6.83 10.67 8.96
N THR A 128 -6.54 11.95 8.70
CA THR A 128 -6.15 12.39 7.36
C THR A 128 -4.81 11.80 6.93
N LEU A 129 -3.98 11.36 7.89
CA LEU A 129 -2.73 10.64 7.62
C LEU A 129 -2.95 9.40 6.73
N ALA A 130 -4.13 8.78 6.79
CA ALA A 130 -4.50 7.66 5.92
C ALA A 130 -4.50 8.00 4.43
N LEU A 131 -4.60 9.29 4.09
CA LEU A 131 -4.53 9.81 2.74
C LEU A 131 -3.15 10.40 2.40
N GLY A 132 -2.17 10.25 3.29
CA GLY A 132 -0.80 10.74 3.09
C GLY A 132 -0.68 12.25 3.04
N THR A 133 -1.40 12.95 3.92
CA THR A 133 -1.39 14.41 4.04
C THR A 133 -0.10 14.96 4.66
N GLY A 134 0.80 14.10 5.17
CA GLY A 134 2.13 14.48 5.65
C GLY A 134 3.12 14.78 4.52
N GLY A 135 3.91 15.84 4.70
CA GLY A 135 4.99 16.23 3.79
C GLY A 135 6.23 15.34 3.93
N VAL A 136 6.78 14.89 2.80
CA VAL A 136 7.96 14.03 2.72
C VAL A 136 8.94 14.51 1.67
N HIS A 137 10.22 14.13 1.80
CA HIS A 137 11.18 14.18 0.71
C HIS A 137 11.16 12.87 -0.08
N LEU A 138 11.46 12.96 -1.39
CA LEU A 138 11.47 11.78 -2.25
C LEU A 138 12.49 10.75 -1.78
N LEU A 139 13.71 11.18 -1.40
CA LEU A 139 14.76 10.27 -0.93
C LEU A 139 14.32 9.48 0.31
N ASP A 140 13.70 10.15 1.28
CA ASP A 140 13.26 9.52 2.54
C ASP A 140 12.16 8.50 2.28
N LEU A 141 11.17 8.85 1.44
CA LEU A 141 10.10 7.94 1.08
C LEU A 141 10.61 6.73 0.27
N VAL A 142 11.52 6.94 -0.68
CA VAL A 142 12.16 5.85 -1.44
C VAL A 142 12.91 4.91 -0.50
N ASN A 143 13.71 5.46 0.41
CA ASN A 143 14.46 4.67 1.37
C ASN A 143 13.53 3.90 2.33
N ALA A 144 12.42 4.50 2.75
CA ALA A 144 11.42 3.83 3.57
C ALA A 144 10.81 2.58 2.89
N TYR A 145 10.68 2.57 1.55
CA TYR A 145 10.23 1.37 0.82
C TYR A 145 11.28 0.25 0.80
N ALA A 146 12.57 0.56 0.97
CA ALA A 146 13.62 -0.45 1.10
C ALA A 146 13.41 -1.36 2.31
N VAL A 147 12.66 -0.92 3.32
CA VAL A 147 12.26 -1.76 4.45
C VAL A 147 11.53 -3.02 4.00
N PHE A 148 10.67 -2.94 2.99
CA PHE A 148 9.96 -4.12 2.48
C PHE A 148 10.89 -5.05 1.69
N ALA A 149 11.81 -4.48 0.90
CA ALA A 149 12.79 -5.23 0.13
C ALA A 149 13.87 -5.89 1.00
N ASP A 150 14.20 -5.29 2.15
CA ASP A 150 15.23 -5.77 3.09
C ASP A 150 14.65 -6.50 4.31
N GLU A 151 13.60 -7.29 4.10
CA GLU A 151 12.99 -8.19 5.10
C GLU A 151 12.55 -7.47 6.40
N GLY A 152 12.06 -6.25 6.28
CA GLY A 152 11.54 -5.46 7.40
C GLY A 152 12.59 -4.61 8.11
N ARG A 153 13.80 -4.48 7.55
CA ARG A 153 14.89 -3.70 8.15
C ARG A 153 15.09 -2.36 7.47
N PHE A 154 15.33 -1.34 8.28
CA PHE A 154 15.65 0.01 7.83
C PHE A 154 17.15 0.28 7.95
N ALA A 155 17.70 1.00 6.98
CA ALA A 155 19.06 1.49 6.98
C ALA A 155 19.07 2.95 6.50
N THR A 156 19.90 3.79 7.10
CA THR A 156 20.06 5.19 6.66
C THR A 156 20.81 5.24 5.33
N PRO A 157 20.37 6.05 4.34
CA PRO A 157 21.08 6.18 3.06
C PRO A 157 22.51 6.69 3.24
N VAL A 158 23.45 6.09 2.53
CA VAL A 158 24.84 6.56 2.43
C VAL A 158 25.09 7.11 1.03
N LEU A 159 25.57 8.36 0.94
CA LEU A 159 25.98 8.97 -0.34
C LEU A 159 27.50 8.94 -0.57
N VAL A 160 28.30 8.91 0.49
CA VAL A 160 29.76 8.96 0.40
C VAL A 160 30.34 7.70 1.03
N GLU A 161 30.89 6.81 0.20
CA GLU A 161 31.51 5.57 0.68
C GLU A 161 32.97 5.75 1.08
N LYS A 162 33.71 6.59 0.35
CA LYS A 162 35.16 6.71 0.54
C LYS A 162 35.69 8.05 0.08
N VAL A 163 36.58 8.66 0.87
CA VAL A 163 37.33 9.86 0.50
C VAL A 163 38.82 9.51 0.50
N LYS A 164 39.52 9.82 -0.60
CA LYS A 164 40.96 9.60 -0.76
C LYS A 164 41.70 10.91 -1.01
N ARG A 165 42.95 10.99 -0.56
CA ARG A 165 43.89 12.03 -0.99
C ARG A 165 44.42 11.73 -2.39
N LYS A 166 45.08 12.72 -3.00
CA LYS A 166 45.76 12.60 -4.29
C LYS A 166 46.84 11.51 -4.30
N ASP A 167 47.49 11.26 -3.16
CA ASP A 167 48.50 10.20 -2.99
C ASP A 167 47.90 8.79 -2.83
N GLY A 168 46.57 8.66 -2.85
CA GLY A 168 45.85 7.39 -2.70
C GLY A 168 45.53 7.00 -1.26
N SER A 169 46.03 7.73 -0.25
CA SER A 169 45.70 7.47 1.16
C SER A 169 44.22 7.73 1.45
N VAL A 170 43.61 6.86 2.26
CA VAL A 170 42.17 6.93 2.60
C VAL A 170 41.99 7.90 3.77
N LEU A 171 41.19 8.95 3.58
CA LEU A 171 40.80 9.90 4.62
C LEU A 171 39.56 9.45 5.38
N PHE A 172 38.63 8.86 4.66
CA PHE A 172 37.36 8.39 5.20
C PHE A 172 36.94 7.14 4.44
N SER A 173 36.39 6.17 5.17
CA SER A 173 35.69 5.03 4.64
C SER A 173 34.42 4.85 5.46
N GLN A 174 33.29 4.73 4.80
CA GLN A 174 32.01 4.52 5.46
C GLN A 174 32.06 3.21 6.27
N PRO A 175 31.71 3.23 7.56
CA PRO A 175 31.54 2.01 8.35
C PRO A 175 30.31 1.21 7.87
N PRO A 176 30.24 -0.09 8.18
CA PRO A 176 29.05 -0.90 7.89
C PRO A 176 27.77 -0.21 8.37
N VAL A 177 26.76 -0.15 7.49
CA VAL A 177 25.50 0.52 7.81
C VAL A 177 24.70 -0.35 8.76
N GLU A 178 24.35 0.21 9.92
CA GLU A 178 23.48 -0.45 10.88
C GLU A 178 22.07 -0.62 10.33
N ARG A 179 21.47 -1.78 10.61
CA ARG A 179 20.12 -2.13 10.16
C ARG A 179 19.21 -2.27 11.36
N THR A 180 18.15 -1.48 11.39
CA THR A 180 17.15 -1.48 12.47
C THR A 180 15.95 -2.29 12.04
N ALA A 181 15.54 -3.28 12.84
CA ALA A 181 14.30 -4.02 12.59
C ALA A 181 13.07 -3.11 12.81
N VAL A 182 12.24 -2.98 11.78
CA VAL A 182 11.00 -2.17 11.80
C VAL A 182 9.77 -3.07 11.74
N PHE A 183 9.80 -4.08 10.87
CA PHE A 183 8.78 -5.10 10.72
C PHE A 183 9.42 -6.49 10.77
N SER A 184 8.63 -7.50 11.05
CA SER A 184 9.04 -8.89 10.85
C SER A 184 9.28 -9.18 9.35
N PRO A 185 10.15 -10.15 9.00
CA PRO A 185 10.30 -10.61 7.62
C PRO A 185 8.98 -11.06 7.00
N GLN A 186 8.10 -11.67 7.79
CA GLN A 186 6.77 -12.13 7.37
C GLN A 186 5.88 -10.95 6.99
N THR A 187 5.80 -9.91 7.82
CA THR A 187 5.05 -8.68 7.49
C THR A 187 5.61 -8.01 6.24
N ALA A 188 6.95 -7.90 6.13
CA ALA A 188 7.59 -7.32 4.96
C ALA A 188 7.27 -8.08 3.68
N TYR A 189 7.28 -9.41 3.72
CA TYR A 189 6.92 -10.26 2.59
C TYR A 189 5.43 -10.19 2.25
N VAL A 190 4.53 -10.26 3.24
CA VAL A 190 3.08 -10.10 3.01
C VAL A 190 2.80 -8.75 2.35
N MET A 191 3.41 -7.67 2.85
CA MET A 191 3.26 -6.35 2.23
C MET A 191 3.85 -6.25 0.84
N THR A 192 4.97 -6.91 0.58
CA THR A 192 5.54 -7.02 -0.76
C THR A 192 4.56 -7.72 -1.71
N ASP A 193 3.98 -8.83 -1.27
CA ASP A 193 2.99 -9.58 -2.05
C ASP A 193 1.68 -8.80 -2.27
N LEU A 194 1.23 -8.01 -1.29
CA LEU A 194 0.12 -7.05 -1.46
C LEU A 194 0.45 -5.92 -2.44
N MET A 195 1.69 -5.43 -2.46
CA MET A 195 2.13 -4.38 -3.39
C MET A 195 2.41 -4.92 -4.80
N ARG A 196 2.65 -6.23 -4.97
CA ARG A 196 2.68 -6.86 -6.29
C ARG A 196 1.33 -6.75 -6.99
N SER A 197 0.22 -6.95 -6.28
CA SER A 197 -1.10 -6.82 -6.92
C SER A 197 -1.41 -5.39 -7.38
N VAL A 198 -0.82 -4.37 -6.75
CA VAL A 198 -0.90 -2.98 -7.26
C VAL A 198 -0.30 -2.85 -8.67
N VAL A 199 0.80 -3.58 -8.93
CA VAL A 199 1.46 -3.63 -10.24
C VAL A 199 0.74 -4.59 -11.18
N GLU A 200 0.28 -5.74 -10.72
CA GLU A 200 -0.27 -6.79 -11.58
C GLU A 200 -1.69 -6.47 -12.08
N SER A 201 -2.53 -5.86 -11.23
CA SER A 201 -3.94 -5.60 -11.52
C SER A 201 -4.50 -4.32 -10.88
N GLY A 202 -3.64 -3.49 -10.29
CA GLY A 202 -4.06 -2.30 -9.55
C GLY A 202 -3.72 -0.99 -10.24
N THR A 203 -3.44 0.02 -9.43
CA THR A 203 -3.20 1.39 -9.90
C THR A 203 -1.89 1.59 -10.67
N ALA A 204 -0.98 0.61 -10.63
CA ALA A 204 0.34 0.67 -11.27
C ALA A 204 0.51 -0.33 -12.42
N THR A 205 -0.55 -0.76 -13.09
CA THR A 205 -0.51 -1.79 -14.16
C THR A 205 0.44 -1.51 -15.32
N ARG A 206 0.78 -0.24 -15.58
CA ARG A 206 1.83 0.11 -16.54
C ARG A 206 3.21 -0.43 -16.14
N ALA A 207 3.49 -0.57 -14.85
CA ALA A 207 4.77 -1.08 -14.37
C ALA A 207 5.02 -2.56 -14.77
N ARG A 208 3.97 -3.29 -15.23
CA ARG A 208 4.12 -4.62 -15.86
C ARG A 208 5.01 -4.61 -17.10
N ASP A 209 5.23 -3.44 -17.71
CA ASP A 209 6.15 -3.31 -18.84
C ASP A 209 7.63 -3.49 -18.47
N LEU A 210 7.96 -3.53 -17.18
CA LEU A 210 9.27 -3.98 -16.73
C LEU A 210 9.53 -5.48 -17.03
N LYS A 211 8.48 -6.27 -17.26
CA LYS A 211 8.53 -7.72 -17.57
C LYS A 211 9.33 -8.57 -16.56
N ARG A 212 9.28 -8.20 -15.28
CA ARG A 212 9.84 -8.99 -14.15
C ARG A 212 9.04 -8.74 -12.86
N PRO A 213 9.19 -9.60 -11.83
CA PRO A 213 8.54 -9.38 -10.54
C PRO A 213 8.89 -8.01 -9.96
N ALA A 214 7.85 -7.23 -9.64
CA ALA A 214 7.98 -5.91 -9.06
C ALA A 214 6.81 -5.64 -8.11
N ALA A 215 7.07 -4.86 -7.08
CA ALA A 215 6.08 -4.40 -6.11
C ALA A 215 6.15 -2.88 -6.02
N GLY A 216 5.04 -2.21 -5.75
CA GLY A 216 5.07 -0.76 -5.56
C GLY A 216 3.73 -0.15 -5.27
N LYS A 217 3.70 1.18 -5.22
CA LYS A 217 2.49 1.93 -4.93
C LYS A 217 2.48 3.29 -5.63
N THR A 218 1.34 3.61 -6.26
CA THR A 218 1.06 4.97 -6.73
C THR A 218 0.68 5.89 -5.55
N GLY A 219 1.11 7.14 -5.62
CA GLY A 219 0.62 8.23 -4.78
C GLY A 219 0.01 9.32 -5.64
N THR A 220 -1.17 9.79 -5.27
CA THR A 220 -1.82 10.96 -5.87
C THR A 220 -2.33 11.80 -4.71
N THR A 221 -1.93 13.07 -4.64
CA THR A 221 -2.39 14.00 -3.59
C THR A 221 -3.71 14.66 -3.97
N SER A 222 -4.33 15.37 -3.02
CA SER A 222 -5.48 16.23 -3.31
C SER A 222 -5.18 17.19 -4.48
N ASP A 223 -6.17 17.40 -5.35
CA ASP A 223 -6.10 18.16 -6.60
C ASP A 223 -4.97 17.73 -7.57
N ALA A 224 -4.40 16.53 -7.41
CA ALA A 224 -3.26 16.06 -8.20
C ALA A 224 -2.08 17.06 -8.24
N ARG A 225 -1.81 17.76 -7.13
CA ARG A 225 -0.65 18.69 -7.02
C ARG A 225 0.68 17.95 -7.08
N SER A 226 0.67 16.69 -6.66
CA SER A 226 1.84 15.84 -6.58
C SER A 226 1.42 14.40 -6.85
N VAL A 227 2.17 13.76 -7.73
CA VAL A 227 1.96 12.35 -8.09
C VAL A 227 3.27 11.59 -7.99
N TRP A 228 3.16 10.36 -7.51
CA TRP A 228 4.27 9.53 -7.09
C TRP A 228 4.11 8.12 -7.63
N PHE A 229 5.24 7.48 -7.85
CA PHE A 229 5.32 6.03 -7.85
C PHE A 229 6.61 5.61 -7.18
N ILE A 230 6.48 4.83 -6.10
CA ILE A 230 7.61 4.18 -5.45
C ILE A 230 7.45 2.69 -5.66
N GLY A 231 8.46 2.07 -6.25
CA GLY A 231 8.42 0.66 -6.63
C GLY A 231 9.79 0.03 -6.51
N PHE A 232 9.80 -1.29 -6.38
CA PHE A 232 11.00 -2.06 -6.15
C PHE A 232 10.95 -3.45 -6.78
N THR A 233 12.15 -3.96 -6.97
CA THR A 233 12.48 -5.35 -7.26
C THR A 233 13.32 -5.88 -6.09
N PRO A 234 13.67 -7.17 -6.04
CA PRO A 234 14.62 -7.67 -5.04
C PRO A 234 16.00 -7.00 -5.09
N GLU A 235 16.36 -6.35 -6.21
CA GLU A 235 17.66 -5.67 -6.38
C GLU A 235 17.63 -4.18 -6.00
N VAL A 236 16.59 -3.47 -6.44
CA VAL A 236 16.57 -2.00 -6.47
C VAL A 236 15.21 -1.46 -6.05
N VAL A 237 15.23 -0.46 -5.17
CA VAL A 237 14.09 0.42 -4.89
C VAL A 237 14.31 1.75 -5.60
N ALA A 238 13.28 2.24 -6.30
CA ALA A 238 13.31 3.53 -6.97
C ALA A 238 11.98 4.26 -6.80
N GLY A 239 12.03 5.58 -6.92
CA GLY A 239 10.84 6.42 -6.88
C GLY A 239 10.88 7.55 -7.88
N ALA A 240 9.72 7.89 -8.41
CA ALA A 240 9.51 9.04 -9.26
C ALA A 240 8.45 9.95 -8.67
N TYR A 241 8.70 11.25 -8.76
CA TYR A 241 7.82 12.34 -8.33
C TYR A 241 7.59 13.29 -9.50
N VAL A 242 6.34 13.71 -9.70
CA VAL A 242 5.98 14.79 -10.62
C VAL A 242 5.07 15.78 -9.88
N GLY A 243 5.37 17.06 -10.06
CA GLY A 243 4.62 18.18 -9.49
C GLY A 243 5.30 19.50 -9.83
N PHE A 244 4.55 20.60 -9.71
CA PHE A 244 5.09 21.94 -9.94
C PHE A 244 5.75 22.50 -8.68
N ASP A 245 6.76 23.35 -8.86
CA ASP A 245 7.46 24.01 -7.74
C ASP A 245 6.53 24.95 -6.95
N ASP A 246 5.63 25.64 -7.66
CA ASP A 246 4.60 26.51 -7.10
C ASP A 246 3.37 25.75 -6.57
N ASN A 247 3.43 24.42 -6.55
CA ASN A 247 2.41 23.53 -6.00
C ASN A 247 1.02 23.67 -6.65
N GLN A 248 0.95 24.16 -7.90
CA GLN A 248 -0.28 24.14 -8.68
C GLN A 248 -0.69 22.70 -9.06
N SER A 249 -1.96 22.52 -9.44
CA SER A 249 -2.48 21.22 -9.87
C SER A 249 -1.84 20.76 -11.18
N LEU A 250 -1.57 19.46 -11.31
CA LEU A 250 -1.18 18.83 -12.57
C LEU A 250 -2.37 18.65 -13.55
N GLY A 251 -3.59 18.89 -13.08
CA GLY A 251 -4.82 18.62 -13.79
C GLY A 251 -5.50 17.34 -13.31
N ARG A 252 -6.84 17.30 -13.41
CA ARG A 252 -7.68 16.23 -12.85
C ARG A 252 -7.36 14.83 -13.40
N ALA A 253 -6.86 14.75 -14.63
CA ALA A 253 -6.54 13.50 -15.29
C ALA A 253 -5.13 12.96 -14.97
N GLU A 254 -4.34 13.64 -14.14
CA GLU A 254 -2.98 13.21 -13.79
C GLU A 254 -2.95 12.35 -12.52
N SER A 255 -2.21 11.25 -12.58
CA SER A 255 -2.07 10.29 -11.49
C SER A 255 -0.67 9.71 -11.43
N GLY A 256 -0.32 9.06 -10.31
CA GLY A 256 0.94 8.33 -10.17
C GLY A 256 1.15 7.30 -11.30
N GLY A 257 0.08 6.60 -11.68
CA GLY A 257 0.11 5.62 -12.77
C GLY A 257 0.36 6.22 -14.15
N ARG A 258 -0.05 7.48 -14.38
CA ARG A 258 0.09 8.17 -15.68
C ARG A 258 1.40 8.93 -15.83
N ALA A 259 1.80 9.67 -14.80
CA ALA A 259 2.97 10.54 -14.89
C ALA A 259 4.24 9.93 -14.26
N ALA A 260 4.12 9.26 -13.11
CA ALA A 260 5.29 8.80 -12.36
C ALA A 260 5.77 7.41 -12.78
N VAL A 261 4.87 6.45 -13.01
CA VAL A 261 5.24 5.09 -13.44
C VAL A 261 6.12 5.06 -14.70
N PRO A 262 5.83 5.84 -15.77
CA PRO A 262 6.71 5.84 -16.96
C PRO A 262 8.13 6.36 -16.68
N ILE A 263 8.31 7.28 -15.73
CA ILE A 263 9.65 7.76 -15.33
C ILE A 263 10.39 6.65 -14.60
N TRP A 264 9.71 6.00 -13.66
CA TRP A 264 10.26 4.87 -12.92
C TRP A 264 10.65 3.71 -13.85
N LEU A 265 9.81 3.36 -14.82
CA LEU A 265 10.09 2.29 -15.80
C LEU A 265 11.38 2.56 -16.57
N ARG A 266 11.55 3.77 -17.11
CA ARG A 266 12.77 4.13 -17.85
C ARG A 266 14.03 3.97 -16.99
N PHE A 267 13.96 4.39 -15.72
CA PHE A 267 15.07 4.22 -14.79
C PHE A 267 15.33 2.74 -14.49
N MET A 268 14.29 1.97 -14.19
CA MET A 268 14.42 0.56 -13.81
C MET A 268 14.91 -0.32 -14.95
N HIS A 269 14.52 -0.05 -16.20
CA HIS A 269 15.10 -0.74 -17.36
C HIS A 269 16.61 -0.53 -17.44
N ALA A 270 17.08 0.70 -17.25
CA ALA A 270 18.51 1.01 -17.28
C ALA A 270 19.24 0.44 -16.05
N ALA A 271 18.64 0.53 -14.86
CA ALA A 271 19.25 0.08 -13.61
C ALA A 271 19.34 -1.45 -13.49
N LEU A 272 18.54 -2.19 -14.25
CA LEU A 272 18.43 -3.65 -14.18
C LEU A 272 18.83 -4.36 -15.48
N ASP A 273 19.45 -3.65 -16.43
CA ASP A 273 19.79 -4.19 -17.77
C ASP A 273 20.66 -5.45 -17.67
N ASP A 274 21.63 -5.46 -16.73
CA ASP A 274 22.55 -6.57 -16.50
C ASP A 274 22.08 -7.56 -15.40
N ALA A 275 20.94 -7.29 -14.75
CA ALA A 275 20.48 -8.07 -13.60
C ALA A 275 19.38 -9.07 -14.03
N PRO A 276 19.56 -10.39 -13.83
CA PRO A 276 18.52 -11.36 -14.20
C PRO A 276 17.24 -11.12 -13.39
N PRO A 277 16.04 -11.31 -13.96
CA PRO A 277 14.79 -11.32 -13.22
C PRO A 277 14.83 -12.31 -12.04
N ARG A 278 14.53 -11.83 -10.83
CA ARG A 278 14.37 -12.65 -9.62
C ARG A 278 13.00 -12.42 -9.01
N ASP A 279 12.48 -13.46 -8.35
CA ASP A 279 11.31 -13.34 -7.48
C ASP A 279 11.74 -12.94 -6.07
N PHE A 280 10.78 -12.47 -5.27
CA PHE A 280 10.99 -12.11 -3.88
C PHE A 280 11.18 -13.37 -3.02
N ALA A 281 12.21 -13.37 -2.17
CA ALA A 281 12.47 -14.50 -1.29
C ALA A 281 11.36 -14.64 -0.24
N VAL A 282 10.80 -15.84 -0.10
CA VAL A 282 9.76 -16.15 0.89
C VAL A 282 10.43 -16.49 2.22
N PRO A 283 10.24 -15.70 3.29
CA PRO A 283 10.83 -16.02 4.59
C PRO A 283 10.09 -17.18 5.27
N ALA A 284 10.77 -17.82 6.23
CA ALA A 284 10.16 -18.85 7.06
C ALA A 284 8.95 -18.29 7.84
N GLY A 285 7.91 -19.12 8.03
CA GLY A 285 6.68 -18.68 8.68
C GLY A 285 5.76 -17.84 7.79
N VAL A 286 5.96 -17.86 6.47
CA VAL A 286 4.95 -17.40 5.49
C VAL A 286 4.22 -18.61 4.92
N VAL A 287 2.90 -18.54 4.86
CA VAL A 287 2.06 -19.62 4.35
C VAL A 287 1.11 -19.12 3.26
N ARG A 288 0.82 -20.00 2.29
CA ARG A 288 -0.23 -19.78 1.27
C ARG A 288 -1.46 -20.60 1.61
N ARG A 289 -2.65 -20.00 1.55
CA ARG A 289 -3.93 -20.66 1.83
C ARG A 289 -5.01 -20.19 0.85
N GLY A 290 -5.91 -21.09 0.46
CA GLY A 290 -7.11 -20.74 -0.30
C GLY A 290 -8.14 -20.07 0.58
N ILE A 291 -8.71 -18.95 0.15
CA ILE A 291 -9.80 -18.24 0.82
C ILE A 291 -10.98 -18.03 -0.11
N ASP A 292 -12.20 -18.10 0.43
CA ASP A 292 -13.40 -17.64 -0.25
C ASP A 292 -13.44 -16.11 -0.18
N VAL A 293 -13.39 -15.43 -1.33
CA VAL A 293 -13.28 -13.96 -1.37
C VAL A 293 -14.52 -13.26 -0.82
N ARG A 294 -15.69 -13.92 -0.81
CA ARG A 294 -16.95 -13.34 -0.32
C ARG A 294 -17.02 -13.33 1.20
N THR A 295 -16.48 -14.36 1.84
CA THR A 295 -16.51 -14.50 3.30
C THR A 295 -15.22 -14.06 3.96
N GLY A 296 -14.11 -14.08 3.22
CA GLY A 296 -12.76 -13.90 3.75
C GLY A 296 -12.26 -15.09 4.57
N LEU A 297 -13.00 -16.20 4.66
CA LEU A 297 -12.61 -17.38 5.42
C LEU A 297 -11.86 -18.38 4.53
N LEU A 298 -11.21 -19.37 5.16
CA LEU A 298 -10.58 -20.47 4.43
C LEU A 298 -11.59 -21.18 3.53
N ALA A 299 -11.18 -21.41 2.29
CA ALA A 299 -11.94 -22.21 1.34
C ALA A 299 -12.08 -23.65 1.83
N ARG A 300 -13.20 -24.29 1.47
CA ARG A 300 -13.46 -25.68 1.87
C ARG A 300 -12.53 -26.63 1.11
N ALA A 301 -12.18 -27.74 1.76
CA ALA A 301 -11.37 -28.78 1.12
C ALA A 301 -12.05 -29.28 -0.17
N GLY A 302 -11.33 -29.22 -1.29
CA GLY A 302 -11.83 -29.64 -2.61
C GLY A 302 -12.35 -28.51 -3.50
N GLU A 303 -12.48 -27.28 -3.00
CA GLU A 303 -12.75 -26.12 -3.86
C GLU A 303 -11.51 -25.79 -4.70
N ALA A 304 -11.69 -25.72 -6.02
CA ALA A 304 -10.59 -25.37 -6.92
C ALA A 304 -10.20 -23.91 -6.70
N LEU A 305 -8.90 -23.66 -6.47
CA LEU A 305 -8.35 -22.32 -6.56
C LEU A 305 -8.64 -21.80 -7.97
N SER A 306 -9.34 -20.68 -8.08
CA SER A 306 -9.36 -19.96 -9.34
C SER A 306 -7.93 -19.50 -9.62
N PRO A 307 -7.40 -19.66 -10.85
CA PRO A 307 -6.18 -18.97 -11.24
C PRO A 307 -6.35 -17.50 -10.86
N GLY A 308 -5.41 -16.97 -10.07
CA GLY A 308 -5.53 -15.66 -9.41
C GLY A 308 -5.55 -14.47 -10.39
N GLN A 309 -6.55 -14.41 -11.26
CA GLN A 309 -6.83 -13.27 -12.11
C GLN A 309 -7.84 -12.41 -11.36
N LEU A 310 -7.29 -11.46 -10.60
CA LEU A 310 -8.05 -10.28 -10.20
C LEU A 310 -8.61 -9.64 -11.48
N PRO A 311 -9.88 -9.20 -11.48
CA PRO A 311 -10.53 -8.66 -12.67
C PRO A 311 -9.68 -7.54 -13.26
N GLU A 312 -9.54 -7.52 -14.60
CA GLU A 312 -8.74 -6.49 -15.25
C GLU A 312 -9.31 -5.11 -14.89
N PRO A 313 -8.47 -4.17 -14.42
CA PRO A 313 -8.91 -2.82 -14.13
C PRO A 313 -9.42 -2.14 -15.41
N GLU A 314 -10.66 -1.66 -15.43
CA GLU A 314 -11.12 -0.73 -16.46
C GLU A 314 -10.43 0.63 -16.26
N VAL A 315 -9.92 1.21 -17.35
CA VAL A 315 -9.40 2.58 -17.36
C VAL A 315 -10.53 3.52 -16.96
N ALA A 316 -10.35 4.28 -15.87
CA ALA A 316 -11.33 5.30 -15.51
C ALA A 316 -11.48 6.29 -16.67
N GLU A 317 -12.72 6.52 -17.12
CA GLU A 317 -13.03 7.41 -18.25
C GLU A 317 -12.50 8.84 -18.05
N ASP A 318 -12.23 9.23 -16.80
CA ASP A 318 -11.71 10.56 -16.40
C ASP A 318 -10.20 10.60 -16.12
N GLY A 319 -9.46 9.51 -16.40
CA GLY A 319 -8.01 9.44 -16.19
C GLY A 319 -7.58 9.18 -14.74
N GLY A 320 -8.52 8.90 -13.83
CA GLY A 320 -8.25 8.47 -12.46
C GLY A 320 -7.61 7.08 -12.34
N ASP A 321 -7.20 6.73 -11.12
CA ASP A 321 -6.69 5.39 -10.80
C ASP A 321 -7.79 4.33 -11.03
N PRO A 322 -7.50 3.23 -11.74
CA PRO A 322 -8.54 2.31 -12.17
C PRO A 322 -9.06 1.43 -11.03
N ILE A 323 -10.37 1.19 -11.03
CA ILE A 323 -11.07 0.31 -10.08
C ILE A 323 -12.01 -0.62 -10.86
N PRO A 324 -11.99 -1.95 -10.61
CA PRO A 324 -12.84 -2.90 -11.31
C PRO A 324 -14.33 -2.66 -11.05
N ARG A 325 -15.18 -3.02 -12.02
CA ARG A 325 -16.65 -2.98 -11.89
C ARG A 325 -17.19 -4.08 -10.97
N GLU A 326 -16.55 -5.23 -10.99
CA GLU A 326 -16.91 -6.40 -10.18
C GLU A 326 -15.69 -6.89 -9.41
N LEU A 327 -15.92 -7.39 -8.20
CA LEU A 327 -14.87 -8.02 -7.40
C LEU A 327 -14.65 -9.46 -7.87
N PRO A 328 -13.45 -10.02 -7.69
CA PRO A 328 -13.23 -11.43 -7.97
C PRO A 328 -14.17 -12.28 -7.11
N ALA A 329 -14.88 -13.21 -7.75
CA ALA A 329 -15.68 -14.23 -7.07
C ALA A 329 -14.93 -15.58 -7.08
N GLY A 330 -15.07 -16.36 -6.01
CA GLY A 330 -14.54 -17.72 -5.92
C GLY A 330 -13.46 -17.90 -4.85
N VAL A 331 -12.50 -18.79 -5.12
CA VAL A 331 -11.41 -19.09 -4.20
C VAL A 331 -10.10 -18.52 -4.71
N LEU A 332 -9.43 -17.72 -3.89
CA LEU A 332 -8.10 -17.14 -4.19
C LEU A 332 -7.03 -17.67 -3.24
N ALA A 333 -5.81 -17.85 -3.77
CA ALA A 333 -4.65 -18.14 -2.94
C ALA A 333 -4.10 -16.85 -2.32
N GLU A 334 -4.10 -16.78 -0.99
CA GLU A 334 -3.61 -15.63 -0.24
C GLU A 334 -2.38 -15.98 0.60
N VAL A 335 -1.59 -14.95 0.90
CA VAL A 335 -0.32 -15.03 1.63
C VAL A 335 -0.51 -14.49 3.04
N PHE A 336 -0.05 -15.25 4.03
CA PHE A 336 -0.19 -14.92 5.44
C PHE A 336 1.14 -15.10 6.18
N ALA A 337 1.36 -14.28 7.21
CA ALA A 337 2.24 -14.67 8.30
C ALA A 337 1.62 -15.88 9.02
N ASP A 338 2.45 -16.80 9.53
CA ASP A 338 1.95 -18.01 10.19
C ASP A 338 1.04 -17.66 11.36
N GLY A 339 -0.06 -18.40 11.50
CA GLY A 339 -1.10 -18.13 12.51
C GLY A 339 -2.02 -16.93 12.23
N THR A 340 -1.83 -16.18 11.13
CA THR A 340 -2.70 -15.01 10.79
C THR A 340 -3.78 -15.31 9.73
N ALA A 341 -3.80 -16.55 9.21
CA ALA A 341 -4.85 -16.97 8.31
C ALA A 341 -6.20 -17.01 9.05
N PRO A 342 -7.30 -16.52 8.43
CA PRO A 342 -8.61 -16.56 9.04
C PRO A 342 -9.05 -18.00 9.28
N VAL A 343 -9.59 -18.30 10.46
CA VAL A 343 -10.03 -19.66 10.80
C VAL A 343 -11.55 -19.69 10.77
N GLN A 344 -12.12 -20.77 10.25
CA GLN A 344 -13.55 -21.03 10.28
C GLN A 344 -13.94 -21.48 11.70
N THR A 345 -14.71 -20.68 12.43
CA THR A 345 -15.30 -21.11 13.71
C THR A 345 -16.71 -21.68 13.49
N ALA A 346 -17.22 -22.46 14.44
CA ALA A 346 -18.54 -23.11 14.34
C ALA A 346 -19.69 -22.09 14.19
N ASP A 347 -19.48 -20.84 14.59
CA ASP A 347 -20.45 -19.74 14.51
C ASP A 347 -20.38 -18.94 13.20
N ASP A 348 -19.36 -19.15 12.35
CA ASP A 348 -19.16 -18.39 11.11
C ASP A 348 -19.99 -18.94 9.93
N ALA A 349 -21.17 -19.50 10.22
CA ALA A 349 -22.09 -19.95 9.19
C ALA A 349 -22.47 -18.75 8.29
N PRO A 350 -22.40 -18.90 6.95
CA PRO A 350 -22.76 -17.81 6.06
C PRO A 350 -24.21 -17.37 6.35
N PRO A 351 -24.50 -16.06 6.26
CA PRO A 351 -25.88 -15.60 6.36
C PRO A 351 -26.74 -16.35 5.32
N PRO A 352 -28.01 -16.66 5.64
CA PRO A 352 -28.89 -17.29 4.67
C PRO A 352 -28.93 -16.45 3.39
N PRO A 353 -29.10 -17.07 2.21
CA PRO A 353 -29.24 -16.33 0.95
C PRO A 353 -30.30 -15.25 1.12
N LEU A 354 -29.98 -14.02 0.72
CA LEU A 354 -30.98 -12.96 0.62
C LEU A 354 -32.07 -13.45 -0.33
N GLU A 355 -33.23 -13.82 0.21
CA GLU A 355 -34.43 -13.98 -0.59
C GLU A 355 -34.68 -12.63 -1.25
N LEU A 356 -34.58 -12.59 -2.58
CA LEU A 356 -35.12 -11.50 -3.37
C LEU A 356 -36.60 -11.44 -3.01
N GLN A 357 -36.99 -10.45 -2.21
CA GLN A 357 -38.39 -10.08 -2.10
C GLN A 357 -38.83 -9.68 -3.49
N GLU A 358 -39.57 -10.57 -4.16
CA GLU A 358 -40.34 -10.22 -5.34
C GLU A 358 -41.17 -9.01 -4.98
N SER A 359 -40.89 -7.90 -5.66
CA SER A 359 -41.70 -6.69 -5.58
C SER A 359 -43.14 -7.07 -5.92
N GLY A 360 -43.98 -7.14 -4.89
CA GLY A 360 -45.41 -7.37 -5.04
C GLY A 360 -45.96 -6.36 -6.03
N GLY A 361 -46.42 -6.86 -7.17
CA GLY A 361 -47.05 -6.07 -8.20
C GLY A 361 -48.23 -5.30 -7.64
N LEU A 362 -48.22 -3.99 -7.84
CA LEU A 362 -49.43 -3.19 -7.77
C LEU A 362 -50.28 -3.56 -9.00
N ALA A 363 -51.33 -4.32 -8.77
CA ALA A 363 -52.41 -4.58 -9.72
C ALA A 363 -53.39 -3.37 -9.73
N PRO A 364 -54.22 -3.25 -10.79
CA PRO A 364 -54.43 -2.03 -11.57
C PRO A 364 -55.34 -0.95 -10.95
#